data_AF-A0A6C0HTL7-F1
#
_entry.id   AF-A0A6C0HTL7-F1
#
_cell.length_a   1.000
_cell.length_b   1.000
_cell.length_c   1.000
_cell.angle_alpha   90.00
_cell.angle_beta   90.00
_cell.angle_gamma   90.00
#
_symmetry.space_group_name_H-M   'P 1'
#
loop_
_entity.id
_entity.type
_entity.pdbx_description
1 polymer ?
#
loop_
_entity_poly.entity_id
_entity_poly.type
_entity_poly.pdbx_seq_one_letter_code
_entity_poly.pdbx_strand_id
1 'polypeptide(L)'
;MDSDDINMSNLIFNKANLIFILWFLAIYIISYCLLRLIFKRSTEASSFQLKMSRGIDFIVLIFLFIFMVALYFFNPESKRETILQNTMNSLNSFLNNPVSIVSMIFFLILFYIVIYLFNIPRDNDSKPFTISIIETIAWILFIIICFIDFFKYVMGVNLTYLVSDILNINNLPSGIPKVVGNTVATNTINKNPISGNIVIGSSKPIQQDEVFNISNNLYTYDDAQAICSAYGAKIANYEQIEDAYKHGGEWCNYGWSDGQMALFPTQKSTWDALQKTTDQKNNCGRPGINGGYFANPYIKFGVNCYGKKPAPSESDLARMSANKDIVVPKTASDKALDAKVQFWKNNAGNLLVLNSFDRKQWSEY
;
A
#
# COMPACT_ATOMS: atom_id res chain seq x y z
N MET A 1 -26.79 -10.92 41.98
CA MET A 1 -26.45 -9.91 40.94
C MET A 1 -25.67 -10.68 39.91
N ASP A 2 -26.39 -11.12 38.90
CA ASP A 2 -26.45 -12.52 38.51
C ASP A 2 -25.53 -12.85 37.34
N SER A 3 -25.03 -14.09 37.33
CA SER A 3 -24.26 -14.70 36.25
C SER A 3 -25.02 -14.79 34.92
N ASP A 4 -26.33 -14.53 34.91
CA ASP A 4 -27.19 -14.61 33.73
C ASP A 4 -27.14 -13.33 32.86
N ASP A 5 -26.88 -12.15 33.46
CA ASP A 5 -26.76 -10.89 32.71
C ASP A 5 -25.49 -10.84 31.84
N ILE A 6 -24.41 -11.48 32.29
CA ILE A 6 -23.14 -11.58 31.54
C ILE A 6 -23.33 -12.43 30.27
N ASN A 7 -24.21 -13.44 30.31
CA ASN A 7 -24.48 -14.28 29.14
C ASN A 7 -25.39 -13.58 28.12
N MET A 8 -26.42 -12.87 28.57
CA MET A 8 -27.35 -12.18 27.66
C MET A 8 -26.69 -11.00 26.93
N SER A 9 -25.84 -10.23 27.63
CA SER A 9 -25.05 -9.15 27.02
C SER A 9 -24.09 -9.68 25.96
N ASN A 10 -23.38 -10.78 26.24
CA ASN A 10 -22.47 -11.40 25.26
C ASN A 10 -23.20 -12.08 24.09
N LEU A 11 -24.45 -12.52 24.29
CA LEU A 11 -25.30 -13.06 23.22
C LEU A 11 -25.77 -11.95 22.25
N ILE A 12 -26.08 -10.76 22.79
CA ILE A 12 -26.61 -9.63 22.02
C ILE A 12 -25.49 -8.80 21.39
N PHE A 13 -24.38 -8.59 22.09
CA PHE A 13 -23.25 -7.74 21.67
C PHE A 13 -22.05 -8.54 21.16
N ASN A 14 -22.29 -9.63 20.41
CA ASN A 14 -21.21 -10.29 19.67
C ASN A 14 -20.89 -9.52 18.37
N LYS A 15 -19.69 -9.74 17.83
CA LYS A 15 -19.18 -8.97 16.68
C LYS A 15 -20.09 -9.07 15.45
N ALA A 16 -20.66 -10.24 15.16
CA ALA A 16 -21.63 -10.41 14.10
C ALA A 16 -22.85 -9.52 14.34
N ASN A 17 -23.46 -9.59 15.53
CA ASN A 17 -24.66 -8.85 15.89
C ASN A 17 -24.40 -7.34 15.90
N LEU A 18 -23.22 -6.91 16.35
CA LEU A 18 -22.81 -5.51 16.34
C LEU A 18 -22.63 -4.99 14.91
N ILE A 19 -22.06 -5.80 14.01
CA ILE A 19 -22.02 -5.52 12.57
C ILE A 19 -23.44 -5.44 11.98
N PHE A 20 -24.35 -6.35 12.33
CA PHE A 20 -25.74 -6.29 11.86
C PHE A 20 -26.51 -5.10 12.42
N ILE A 21 -26.25 -4.68 13.65
CA ILE A 21 -26.80 -3.45 14.24
C ILE A 21 -26.26 -2.22 13.52
N LEU A 22 -24.97 -2.19 13.18
CA LEU A 22 -24.37 -1.12 12.38
C LEU A 22 -24.95 -1.07 10.96
N TRP A 23 -25.17 -2.21 10.32
CA TRP A 23 -25.85 -2.28 9.03
C TRP A 23 -27.32 -1.87 9.13
N PHE A 24 -28.03 -2.27 10.18
CA PHE A 24 -29.40 -1.84 10.45
C PHE A 24 -29.47 -0.32 10.65
N LEU A 25 -28.56 0.27 11.43
CA LEU A 25 -28.45 1.70 11.62
C LEU A 25 -28.10 2.43 10.32
N ALA A 26 -27.16 1.90 9.52
CA ALA A 26 -26.80 2.47 8.23
C ALA A 26 -28.00 2.43 7.27
N ILE A 27 -28.69 1.30 7.16
CA ILE A 27 -29.90 1.14 6.35
C ILE A 27 -31.02 2.04 6.87
N TYR A 28 -31.20 2.16 8.19
CA TYR A 28 -32.19 3.05 8.79
C TYR A 28 -31.89 4.51 8.49
N ILE A 29 -30.63 4.94 8.63
CA ILE A 29 -30.19 6.30 8.31
C ILE A 29 -30.34 6.58 6.81
N ILE A 30 -29.96 5.63 5.95
CA ILE A 30 -30.15 5.73 4.50
C ILE A 30 -31.63 5.82 4.17
N SER A 31 -32.46 4.94 4.75
CA SER A 31 -33.92 4.93 4.57
C SER A 31 -34.54 6.23 5.07
N TYR A 32 -34.13 6.74 6.23
CA TYR A 32 -34.60 7.99 6.80
C TYR A 32 -34.18 9.19 5.95
N CYS A 33 -32.95 9.20 5.44
CA CYS A 33 -32.45 10.24 4.56
C CYS A 33 -33.16 10.21 3.20
N LEU A 34 -33.36 9.01 2.63
CA LEU A 34 -34.14 8.78 1.42
C LEU A 34 -35.58 9.25 1.60
N LEU A 35 -36.25 8.84 2.67
CA LEU A 35 -37.61 9.28 3.00
C LEU A 35 -37.67 10.80 3.17
N ARG A 36 -36.71 11.40 3.89
CA ARG A 36 -36.64 12.85 4.08
C ARG A 36 -36.43 13.60 2.77
N LEU A 37 -35.66 13.06 1.82
CA LEU A 37 -35.48 13.65 0.48
C LEU A 37 -36.69 13.42 -0.43
N ILE A 38 -37.38 12.28 -0.30
CA ILE A 38 -38.62 11.95 -1.01
C ILE A 38 -39.77 12.86 -0.58
N PHE A 39 -39.94 13.09 0.73
CA PHE A 39 -41.04 13.88 1.30
C PHE A 39 -40.77 15.38 1.34
N LYS A 40 -39.51 15.85 1.27
CA LYS A 40 -39.20 17.29 1.23
C LYS A 40 -39.48 17.95 -0.13
N ARG A 41 -39.75 17.19 -1.19
CA ARG A 41 -39.95 17.70 -2.57
C ARG A 41 -41.34 17.36 -3.16
N SER A 42 -42.37 17.16 -2.34
CA SER A 42 -43.72 16.77 -2.79
C SER A 42 -44.72 17.92 -2.95
N THR A 43 -44.30 19.18 -2.82
CA THR A 43 -45.12 20.34 -3.18
C THR A 43 -44.88 20.71 -4.63
N GLU A 44 -45.37 19.88 -5.55
CA GLU A 44 -45.81 20.22 -6.92
C GLU A 44 -45.92 18.92 -7.74
N ALA A 45 -46.90 18.86 -8.64
CA ALA A 45 -47.34 17.66 -9.35
C ALA A 45 -46.18 16.86 -9.97
N SER A 46 -45.71 15.83 -9.27
CA SER A 46 -44.56 15.04 -9.71
C SER A 46 -44.93 14.22 -10.95
N SER A 47 -44.20 14.40 -12.05
CA SER A 47 -44.33 13.65 -13.29
C SER A 47 -44.29 12.13 -13.07
N PHE A 48 -44.96 11.36 -13.94
CA PHE A 48 -44.99 9.89 -13.89
C PHE A 48 -43.59 9.28 -13.76
N GLN A 49 -42.60 9.85 -14.47
CA GLN A 49 -41.19 9.46 -14.43
C GLN A 49 -40.60 9.54 -13.01
N LEU A 50 -40.98 10.56 -12.23
CA LEU A 50 -40.50 10.78 -10.87
C LEU A 50 -41.11 9.78 -9.88
N LYS A 51 -42.38 9.40 -10.08
CA LYS A 51 -43.03 8.35 -9.29
C LYS A 51 -42.45 6.97 -9.62
N MET A 52 -42.21 6.68 -10.89
CA MET A 52 -41.58 5.44 -11.34
C MET A 52 -40.17 5.29 -10.79
N SER A 53 -39.38 6.36 -10.83
CA SER A 53 -38.03 6.43 -10.26
C SER A 53 -38.01 6.09 -8.76
N ARG A 54 -38.87 6.74 -7.97
CA ARG A 54 -39.01 6.46 -6.53
C ARG A 54 -39.49 5.04 -6.25
N GLY A 55 -40.33 4.48 -7.12
CA GLY A 55 -40.78 3.09 -7.03
C GLY A 55 -39.62 2.09 -7.19
N ILE A 56 -38.72 2.33 -8.15
CA ILE A 56 -37.52 1.51 -8.35
C ILE A 56 -36.64 1.52 -7.09
N ASP A 57 -36.37 2.70 -6.53
CA ASP A 57 -35.55 2.81 -5.32
C ASP A 57 -36.16 2.05 -4.13
N PHE A 58 -37.49 2.13 -3.95
CA PHE A 58 -38.18 1.42 -2.88
C PHE A 58 -38.13 -0.10 -3.04
N ILE A 59 -38.32 -0.60 -4.27
CA ILE A 59 -38.25 -2.03 -4.58
C ILE A 59 -36.84 -2.56 -4.29
N VAL A 60 -35.79 -1.84 -4.72
CA VAL A 60 -34.41 -2.27 -4.47
C VAL A 60 -34.08 -2.25 -2.98
N LEU A 61 -34.55 -1.25 -2.24
CA LEU A 61 -34.34 -1.18 -0.79
C LEU A 61 -35.01 -2.34 -0.05
N ILE A 62 -36.24 -2.70 -0.42
CA ILE A 62 -36.91 -3.89 0.13
C ILE A 62 -36.12 -5.15 -0.21
N PHE A 63 -35.67 -5.30 -1.45
CA PHE A 63 -34.89 -6.45 -1.86
C PHE A 63 -33.58 -6.55 -1.08
N LEU A 64 -32.85 -5.44 -0.89
CA LEU A 64 -31.63 -5.38 -0.09
C LEU A 64 -31.90 -5.73 1.38
N PHE A 65 -33.00 -5.25 1.95
CA PHE A 65 -33.39 -5.60 3.31
C PHE A 65 -33.65 -7.10 3.45
N ILE A 66 -34.43 -7.69 2.53
CA ILE A 66 -34.70 -9.13 2.51
C ILE A 66 -33.39 -9.91 2.34
N PHE A 67 -32.50 -9.48 1.45
CA PHE A 67 -31.21 -10.11 1.22
C PHE A 67 -30.33 -10.08 2.48
N MET A 68 -30.27 -8.96 3.19
CA MET A 68 -29.53 -8.84 4.44
C MET A 68 -30.10 -9.73 5.55
N VAL A 69 -31.42 -9.79 5.68
CA VAL A 69 -32.11 -10.69 6.61
C VAL A 69 -31.80 -12.15 6.24
N ALA A 70 -31.86 -12.50 4.96
CA ALA A 70 -31.50 -13.83 4.48
C ALA A 70 -30.04 -14.18 4.80
N LEU A 71 -29.09 -13.27 4.54
CA LEU A 71 -27.69 -13.47 4.89
C LEU A 71 -27.48 -13.72 6.40
N TYR A 72 -28.26 -13.04 7.25
CA TYR A 72 -28.21 -13.23 8.70
C TYR A 72 -28.74 -14.60 9.13
N PHE A 73 -29.94 -14.98 8.70
CA PHE A 73 -30.63 -16.18 9.18
C PHE A 73 -30.14 -17.47 8.53
N PHE A 74 -29.75 -17.44 7.25
CA PHE A 74 -29.33 -18.65 6.53
C PHE A 74 -27.85 -19.00 6.73
N ASN A 75 -27.01 -18.11 7.29
CA ASN A 75 -25.60 -18.39 7.51
C ASN A 75 -25.26 -18.63 8.99
N PRO A 76 -24.51 -19.71 9.30
CA PRO A 76 -24.05 -20.00 10.66
C PRO A 76 -23.06 -18.94 11.17
N GLU A 77 -22.97 -18.77 12.50
CA GLU A 77 -22.24 -17.64 13.12
C GLU A 77 -20.79 -17.53 12.67
N SER A 78 -20.10 -18.67 12.53
CA SER A 78 -18.72 -18.75 12.08
C SER A 78 -18.51 -18.19 10.66
N LYS A 79 -19.50 -18.38 9.78
CA LYS A 79 -19.44 -17.81 8.42
C LYS A 79 -19.73 -16.32 8.44
N ARG A 80 -20.67 -15.85 9.27
CA ARG A 80 -21.08 -14.43 9.34
C ARG A 80 -19.90 -13.49 9.65
N GLU A 81 -19.01 -13.90 10.54
CA GLU A 81 -17.77 -13.18 10.88
C GLU A 81 -16.79 -13.05 9.71
N THR A 82 -16.80 -14.02 8.81
CA THR A 82 -15.87 -14.09 7.67
C THR A 82 -16.46 -13.51 6.38
N ILE A 83 -17.76 -13.21 6.31
CA ILE A 83 -18.41 -12.69 5.09
C ILE A 83 -17.69 -11.43 4.60
N LEU A 84 -17.46 -10.46 5.48
CA LEU A 84 -16.81 -9.21 5.10
C LEU A 84 -15.37 -9.46 4.59
N GLN A 85 -14.60 -10.31 5.29
CA GLN A 85 -13.25 -10.68 4.87
C GLN A 85 -13.25 -11.39 3.52
N ASN A 86 -14.18 -12.32 3.31
CA ASN A 86 -14.30 -13.05 2.05
C ASN A 86 -14.68 -12.10 0.91
N THR A 87 -15.61 -11.15 1.14
CA THR A 87 -15.97 -10.13 0.14
C THR A 87 -14.76 -9.24 -0.19
N MET A 88 -13.98 -8.79 0.80
CA MET A 88 -12.78 -7.98 0.55
C MET A 88 -11.69 -8.76 -0.17
N ASN A 89 -11.47 -10.02 0.20
CA ASN A 89 -10.53 -10.92 -0.50
C ASN A 89 -10.96 -11.14 -1.96
N SER A 90 -12.27 -11.24 -2.21
CA SER A 90 -12.83 -11.40 -3.55
C SER A 90 -12.65 -10.12 -4.37
N LEU A 91 -12.91 -8.95 -3.77
CA LEU A 91 -12.67 -7.65 -4.40
C LEU A 91 -11.18 -7.46 -4.73
N ASN A 92 -10.27 -7.78 -3.80
CA ASN A 92 -8.83 -7.69 -4.02
C ASN A 92 -8.37 -8.65 -5.14
N SER A 93 -8.91 -9.86 -5.16
CA SER A 93 -8.63 -10.84 -6.22
C SER A 93 -9.14 -10.36 -7.59
N PHE A 94 -10.31 -9.72 -7.61
CA PHE A 94 -10.86 -9.10 -8.81
C PHE A 94 -9.99 -7.94 -9.28
N LEU A 95 -9.66 -6.96 -8.43
CA LEU A 95 -8.87 -5.78 -8.81
C LEU A 95 -7.48 -6.11 -9.39
N ASN A 96 -6.90 -7.25 -8.99
CA ASN A 96 -5.54 -7.64 -9.42
C ASN A 96 -5.51 -8.59 -10.64
N ASN A 97 -6.68 -9.00 -11.14
CA ASN A 97 -6.80 -9.94 -12.24
C ASN A 97 -6.86 -9.19 -13.60
N PRO A 98 -6.02 -9.53 -14.60
CA PRO A 98 -6.05 -8.91 -15.92
C PRO A 98 -7.40 -8.97 -16.64
N VAL A 99 -8.23 -9.98 -16.35
CA VAL A 99 -9.54 -10.16 -17.00
C VAL A 99 -10.57 -9.14 -16.49
N SER A 100 -10.33 -8.53 -15.33
CA SER A 100 -11.31 -7.67 -14.66
C SER A 100 -11.65 -6.42 -15.43
N ILE A 101 -10.70 -5.83 -16.17
CA ILE A 101 -10.99 -4.67 -17.02
C ILE A 101 -12.02 -5.02 -18.12
N VAL A 102 -11.87 -6.20 -18.74
CA VAL A 102 -12.79 -6.69 -19.77
C VAL A 102 -14.16 -7.01 -19.16
N SER A 103 -14.17 -7.67 -18.01
CA SER A 103 -15.41 -7.93 -17.26
C SER A 103 -16.14 -6.64 -16.89
N MET A 104 -15.41 -5.59 -16.52
CA MET A 104 -15.98 -4.31 -16.14
C MET A 104 -16.57 -3.54 -17.33
N ILE A 105 -15.89 -3.55 -18.47
CA ILE A 105 -16.42 -2.97 -19.72
C ILE A 105 -17.71 -3.68 -20.12
N PHE A 106 -17.72 -5.02 -20.10
CA PHE A 106 -18.91 -5.80 -20.42
C PHE A 106 -20.06 -5.51 -19.44
N PHE A 107 -19.76 -5.43 -18.14
CA PHE A 107 -20.75 -5.06 -17.13
C PHE A 107 -21.36 -3.68 -17.39
N LEU A 108 -20.55 -2.65 -17.67
CA LEU A 108 -21.03 -1.31 -17.95
C LEU A 108 -21.94 -1.29 -19.20
N ILE A 109 -21.54 -1.98 -20.27
CA ILE A 109 -22.36 -2.10 -21.49
C ILE A 109 -23.70 -2.75 -21.17
N LEU A 110 -23.68 -3.92 -20.51
CA LEU A 110 -24.89 -4.64 -20.14
C LEU A 110 -25.80 -3.82 -19.21
N PHE A 111 -25.21 -3.11 -18.25
CA PHE A 111 -25.92 -2.26 -17.30
C PHE A 111 -26.69 -1.14 -18.01
N TYR A 112 -26.05 -0.42 -18.95
CA TYR A 112 -26.73 0.61 -19.72
C TYR A 112 -27.76 0.05 -20.71
N ILE A 113 -27.54 -1.15 -21.26
CA ILE A 113 -28.56 -1.86 -22.05
C ILE A 113 -29.80 -2.15 -21.21
N VAL A 114 -29.65 -2.63 -19.98
CA VAL A 114 -30.77 -2.89 -19.06
C VAL A 114 -31.50 -1.58 -18.74
N ILE A 115 -30.78 -0.52 -18.38
CA ILE A 115 -31.39 0.80 -18.13
C ILE A 115 -32.23 1.27 -19.32
N TYR A 116 -31.70 1.09 -20.53
CA TYR A 116 -32.38 1.44 -21.76
C TYR A 116 -33.61 0.56 -22.02
N LEU A 117 -33.47 -0.76 -21.91
CA LEU A 117 -34.54 -1.74 -22.16
C LEU A 117 -35.76 -1.52 -21.25
N PHE A 118 -35.50 -1.23 -19.97
CA PHE A 118 -36.56 -1.00 -18.98
C PHE A 118 -37.06 0.45 -18.96
N ASN A 119 -36.60 1.30 -19.89
CA ASN A 119 -36.94 2.72 -19.96
C ASN A 119 -36.77 3.43 -18.62
N ILE A 120 -35.70 3.11 -17.89
CA ILE A 120 -35.43 3.74 -16.60
C ILE A 120 -35.02 5.21 -16.87
N PRO A 121 -35.59 6.19 -16.13
CA PRO A 121 -35.26 7.59 -16.34
C PRO A 121 -33.75 7.86 -16.17
N ARG A 122 -33.15 8.61 -17.09
CA ARG A 122 -31.71 8.93 -17.10
C ARG A 122 -31.38 10.39 -16.80
N ASP A 123 -32.39 11.26 -16.78
CA ASP A 123 -32.18 12.69 -16.55
C ASP A 123 -31.82 12.96 -15.10
N ASN A 124 -31.00 13.99 -14.85
CA ASN A 124 -30.51 14.30 -13.51
C ASN A 124 -31.63 14.53 -12.47
N ASP A 125 -32.80 15.00 -12.89
CA ASP A 125 -33.94 15.26 -12.00
C ASP A 125 -34.84 14.05 -11.74
N SER A 126 -34.78 13.04 -12.61
CA SER A 126 -35.71 11.90 -12.59
C SER A 126 -35.01 10.56 -12.39
N LYS A 127 -33.69 10.49 -12.50
CA LYS A 127 -32.91 9.25 -12.36
C LYS A 127 -33.06 8.64 -10.96
N PRO A 128 -33.33 7.32 -10.86
CA PRO A 128 -33.38 6.65 -9.57
C PRO A 128 -32.04 6.75 -8.85
N PHE A 129 -32.08 6.98 -7.55
CA PHE A 129 -30.89 7.16 -6.74
C PHE A 129 -30.01 5.89 -6.72
N THR A 130 -30.64 4.72 -6.66
CA THR A 130 -29.96 3.43 -6.71
C THR A 130 -29.12 3.28 -7.97
N ILE A 131 -29.70 3.67 -9.12
CA ILE A 131 -29.01 3.60 -10.41
C ILE A 131 -27.84 4.57 -10.43
N SER A 132 -28.01 5.77 -9.86
CA SER A 132 -26.92 6.75 -9.70
C SER A 132 -25.78 6.21 -8.84
N ILE A 133 -26.06 5.54 -7.71
CA ILE A 133 -25.04 4.91 -6.87
C ILE A 133 -24.30 3.81 -7.64
N ILE A 134 -25.03 2.86 -8.23
CA ILE A 134 -24.43 1.71 -8.93
C ILE A 134 -23.53 2.21 -10.06
N GLU A 135 -24.00 3.18 -10.84
CA GLU A 135 -23.23 3.78 -11.92
C GLU A 135 -21.96 4.48 -11.42
N THR A 136 -22.06 5.25 -10.33
CA THR A 136 -20.92 5.96 -9.75
C THR A 136 -19.88 4.98 -9.22
N ILE A 137 -20.30 3.97 -8.47
CA ILE A 137 -19.41 2.92 -7.95
C ILE A 137 -18.75 2.16 -9.09
N ALA A 138 -19.50 1.84 -10.15
CA ALA A 138 -18.97 1.16 -11.31
C ALA A 138 -17.89 1.98 -12.02
N TRP A 139 -18.11 3.27 -12.26
CA TRP A 139 -17.09 4.13 -12.88
C TRP A 139 -15.85 4.31 -12.00
N ILE A 140 -16.02 4.47 -10.69
CA ILE A 140 -14.90 4.55 -9.74
C ILE A 140 -14.08 3.25 -9.80
N LEU A 141 -14.74 2.09 -9.73
CA LEU A 141 -14.07 0.80 -9.76
C LEU A 141 -13.34 0.58 -11.10
N PHE A 142 -13.94 0.97 -12.22
CA PHE A 142 -13.32 0.91 -13.54
C PHE A 142 -12.05 1.76 -13.61
N ILE A 143 -12.08 2.99 -13.10
CA ILE A 143 -10.91 3.88 -13.06
C ILE A 143 -9.80 3.28 -12.19
N ILE A 144 -10.15 2.71 -11.03
CA ILE A 144 -9.19 2.03 -10.15
C ILE A 144 -8.52 0.86 -10.87
N ILE A 145 -9.28 0.03 -11.59
CA ILE A 145 -8.72 -1.08 -12.37
C ILE A 145 -7.77 -0.56 -13.45
N CYS A 146 -8.19 0.44 -14.24
CA CYS A 146 -7.33 1.07 -15.25
C CYS A 146 -6.02 1.61 -14.66
N PHE A 147 -6.09 2.22 -13.48
CA PHE A 147 -4.92 2.72 -12.77
C PHE A 147 -4.00 1.57 -12.34
N ILE A 148 -4.53 0.51 -11.72
CA ILE A 148 -3.75 -0.66 -11.30
C ILE A 148 -3.08 -1.32 -12.50
N ASP A 149 -3.83 -1.56 -13.58
CA ASP A 149 -3.33 -2.20 -14.79
C ASP A 149 -2.27 -1.34 -15.50
N PHE A 150 -2.43 -0.01 -15.52
CA PHE A 150 -1.42 0.89 -16.06
C PHE A 150 -0.09 0.74 -15.31
N PHE A 151 -0.10 0.82 -13.98
CA PHE A 151 1.15 0.69 -13.20
C PHE A 151 1.76 -0.70 -13.35
N LYS A 152 0.92 -1.74 -13.39
CA LYS A 152 1.36 -3.14 -13.49
C LYS A 152 1.95 -3.48 -14.86
N TYR A 153 1.24 -3.16 -15.95
CA TYR A 153 1.61 -3.60 -17.30
C TYR A 153 2.40 -2.56 -18.09
N VAL A 154 2.19 -1.26 -17.83
CA VAL A 154 2.93 -0.19 -18.53
C VAL A 154 4.21 0.18 -17.78
N MET A 155 4.12 0.34 -16.46
CA MET A 155 5.28 0.76 -15.65
C MET A 155 6.05 -0.40 -15.01
N GLY A 156 5.53 -1.63 -15.10
CA GLY A 156 6.15 -2.81 -14.48
C GLY A 156 6.15 -2.80 -12.95
N VAL A 157 5.36 -1.91 -12.32
CA VAL A 157 5.26 -1.78 -10.86
C VAL A 157 4.01 -2.52 -10.38
N ASN A 158 4.20 -3.54 -9.55
CA ASN A 158 3.08 -4.30 -9.00
C ASN A 158 2.47 -3.57 -7.79
N LEU A 159 1.27 -3.00 -7.93
CA LEU A 159 0.56 -2.28 -6.85
C LEU A 159 -0.29 -3.19 -5.94
N THR A 160 -0.23 -4.51 -6.08
CA THR A 160 -1.06 -5.45 -5.30
C THR A 160 -0.94 -5.22 -3.80
N TYR A 161 0.25 -4.82 -3.31
CA TYR A 161 0.50 -4.55 -1.90
C TYR A 161 -0.30 -3.34 -1.38
N LEU A 162 -0.38 -2.24 -2.14
CA LEU A 162 -1.15 -1.05 -1.76
C LEU A 162 -2.65 -1.33 -1.73
N VAL A 163 -3.14 -2.07 -2.73
CA VAL A 163 -4.57 -2.42 -2.83
C VAL A 163 -4.95 -3.36 -1.69
N SER A 164 -4.10 -4.35 -1.39
CA SER A 164 -4.35 -5.25 -0.28
C SER A 164 -4.35 -4.53 1.05
N ASP A 165 -3.46 -3.56 1.27
CA ASP A 165 -3.36 -2.83 2.54
C ASP A 165 -4.56 -1.91 2.78
N ILE A 166 -5.01 -1.18 1.75
CA ILE A 166 -6.21 -0.32 1.82
C ILE A 166 -7.49 -1.14 2.06
N LEU A 167 -7.59 -2.34 1.48
CA LEU A 167 -8.76 -3.22 1.62
C LEU A 167 -8.67 -4.19 2.80
N ASN A 168 -7.56 -4.19 3.55
CA ASN A 168 -7.37 -5.07 4.70
C ASN A 168 -8.03 -4.49 5.96
N ILE A 169 -9.27 -4.92 6.22
CA ILE A 169 -10.07 -4.51 7.39
C ILE A 169 -9.54 -5.13 8.70
N ASN A 170 -8.44 -5.89 8.68
CA ASN A 170 -7.87 -6.48 9.89
C ASN A 170 -7.33 -5.43 10.90
N ASN A 171 -7.22 -4.17 10.50
CA ASN A 171 -6.88 -3.04 11.37
C ASN A 171 -8.10 -2.39 12.06
N LEU A 172 -9.31 -2.92 11.86
CA LEU A 172 -10.46 -2.55 12.70
C LEU A 172 -10.26 -3.21 14.08
N PRO A 173 -10.36 -2.46 15.20
CA PRO A 173 -10.04 -2.96 16.52
C PRO A 173 -10.85 -4.23 16.80
N SER A 174 -10.13 -5.35 16.77
CA SER A 174 -10.63 -6.60 17.32
C SER A 174 -10.58 -6.40 18.82
N GLY A 175 -11.68 -5.93 19.41
CA GLY A 175 -11.84 -5.84 20.84
C GLY A 175 -11.70 -7.23 21.43
N ILE A 176 -10.48 -7.58 21.82
CA ILE A 176 -10.02 -8.42 22.94
C ILE A 176 -8.58 -8.84 22.60
N PRO A 177 -7.57 -8.51 23.44
CA PRO A 177 -6.24 -9.09 23.32
C PRO A 177 -6.31 -10.60 23.50
N LYS A 178 -5.75 -11.37 22.56
CA LYS A 178 -5.52 -12.80 22.77
C LYS A 178 -4.58 -12.96 23.96
N VAL A 179 -5.15 -13.35 25.09
CA VAL A 179 -4.42 -13.77 26.28
C VAL A 179 -3.52 -14.94 25.93
N VAL A 180 -2.28 -14.81 26.39
CA VAL A 180 -1.15 -15.73 26.33
C VAL A 180 -1.56 -17.19 26.56
N GLY A 181 -1.20 -18.05 25.61
CA GLY A 181 -1.05 -19.48 25.81
C GLY A 181 0.36 -19.88 25.37
N ASN A 182 1.26 -20.09 26.32
CA ASN A 182 2.56 -20.73 26.07
C ASN A 182 2.33 -22.11 25.45
N THR A 183 2.61 -22.28 24.17
CA THR A 183 2.86 -23.59 23.58
C THR A 183 4.36 -23.75 23.36
N VAL A 184 4.92 -24.64 24.17
CA VAL A 184 6.27 -25.17 24.07
C VAL A 184 6.52 -25.65 22.64
N ALA A 185 7.45 -25.01 21.94
CA ALA A 185 7.94 -25.47 20.65
C ALA A 185 8.76 -26.75 20.85
N THR A 186 8.21 -27.90 20.47
CA THR A 186 8.99 -29.11 20.25
C THR A 186 9.70 -29.01 18.90
N ASN A 187 11.03 -28.96 18.97
CA ASN A 187 11.92 -29.02 17.81
C ASN A 187 11.76 -30.36 17.09
N THR A 188 11.36 -30.33 15.82
CA THR A 188 11.56 -31.44 14.89
C THR A 188 12.49 -30.99 13.78
N ILE A 189 13.74 -31.46 13.88
CA ILE A 189 14.78 -31.32 12.87
C ILE A 189 14.38 -32.16 11.66
N ASN A 190 14.11 -31.53 10.51
CA ASN A 190 14.15 -32.21 9.23
C ASN A 190 15.42 -31.78 8.48
N LYS A 191 16.43 -32.65 8.55
CA LYS A 191 17.54 -32.69 7.60
C LYS A 191 16.99 -33.17 6.25
N ASN A 192 17.32 -32.45 5.18
CA ASN A 192 17.77 -33.13 3.96
C ASN A 192 18.76 -32.25 3.17
N PRO A 193 19.79 -32.85 2.58
CA PRO A 193 20.93 -32.12 2.02
C PRO A 193 20.70 -31.79 0.55
N ILE A 194 21.12 -30.59 0.12
CA ILE A 194 21.41 -30.35 -1.28
C ILE A 194 22.83 -29.76 -1.36
N SER A 195 23.67 -30.56 -2.01
CA SER A 195 25.07 -30.32 -2.32
C SER A 195 25.20 -29.30 -3.45
N GLY A 196 26.11 -28.33 -3.29
CA GLY A 196 26.57 -27.40 -4.32
C GLY A 196 27.45 -26.29 -3.76
N ASN A 197 28.73 -26.57 -3.52
CA ASN A 197 29.78 -25.57 -3.25
C ASN A 197 30.03 -24.72 -4.53
N ILE A 198 30.35 -23.42 -4.48
CA ILE A 198 31.68 -22.83 -4.18
C ILE A 198 31.49 -21.32 -3.83
N VAL A 199 31.76 -20.87 -2.59
CA VAL A 199 32.91 -20.03 -2.07
C VAL A 199 33.32 -18.82 -2.97
N ILE A 200 33.53 -17.55 -2.57
CA ILE A 200 34.03 -16.86 -1.36
C ILE A 200 33.48 -15.42 -1.32
N GLY A 201 33.12 -14.96 -0.12
CA GLY A 201 32.91 -13.54 0.21
C GLY A 201 32.58 -13.42 1.71
N SER A 202 33.53 -13.82 2.55
CA SER A 202 33.37 -13.89 4.01
C SER A 202 33.04 -12.53 4.62
N SER A 203 31.82 -12.38 5.13
CA SER A 203 31.62 -11.67 6.39
C SER A 203 30.88 -12.62 7.33
N LYS A 204 31.56 -12.98 8.42
CA LYS A 204 30.99 -13.72 9.54
C LYS A 204 29.72 -12.98 9.98
N PRO A 205 28.57 -13.63 10.25
CA PRO A 205 27.40 -12.92 10.73
C PRO A 205 27.78 -12.21 12.03
N ILE A 206 27.81 -10.88 11.99
CA ILE A 206 28.12 -10.04 13.15
C ILE A 206 26.93 -10.21 14.08
N GLN A 207 27.13 -10.93 15.19
CA GLN A 207 26.10 -11.21 16.19
C GLN A 207 25.79 -9.99 17.08
N GLN A 208 26.45 -8.87 16.85
CA GLN A 208 26.33 -7.65 17.63
C GLN A 208 25.26 -6.74 17.04
N ASP A 209 24.53 -6.06 17.90
CA ASP A 209 23.54 -5.07 17.47
C ASP A 209 24.24 -3.87 16.83
N GLU A 210 23.70 -3.39 15.72
CA GLU A 210 24.17 -2.21 15.00
C GLU A 210 22.97 -1.37 14.54
N VAL A 211 23.22 -0.11 14.16
CA VAL A 211 22.23 0.68 13.46
C VAL A 211 22.22 0.30 11.98
N PHE A 212 21.03 0.04 11.44
CA PHE A 212 20.82 -0.10 10.02
C PHE A 212 19.66 0.77 9.54
N ASN A 213 19.82 1.35 8.34
CA ASN A 213 18.84 2.23 7.73
C ASN A 213 18.05 1.53 6.62
N ILE A 214 16.75 1.83 6.56
CA ILE A 214 15.85 1.45 5.48
C ILE A 214 15.56 2.72 4.66
N SER A 215 16.01 2.75 3.40
CA SER A 215 16.26 4.00 2.68
C SER A 215 15.15 4.50 1.73
N ASN A 216 14.03 3.79 1.62
CA ASN A 216 13.04 4.03 0.55
C ASN A 216 12.04 5.19 0.81
N ASN A 217 12.10 5.83 1.98
CA ASN A 217 11.26 6.98 2.35
C ASN A 217 9.73 6.78 2.28
N LEU A 218 9.23 5.61 2.67
CA LEU A 218 7.80 5.25 2.54
C LEU A 218 7.03 5.20 3.87
N TYR A 219 7.68 5.50 4.99
CA TYR A 219 7.19 5.12 6.32
C TYR A 219 6.91 6.33 7.22
N THR A 220 5.80 6.29 7.96
CA THR A 220 5.48 7.22 9.05
C THR A 220 6.26 6.84 10.32
N TYR A 221 6.17 7.68 11.36
CA TYR A 221 6.78 7.38 12.65
C TYR A 221 6.19 6.12 13.31
N ASP A 222 4.88 5.89 13.17
CA ASP A 222 4.22 4.69 13.70
C ASP A 222 4.65 3.44 12.92
N ASP A 223 4.76 3.55 11.58
CA ASP A 223 5.27 2.47 10.73
C ASP A 223 6.69 2.05 11.15
N ALA A 224 7.54 3.01 11.50
CA ALA A 224 8.94 2.79 11.84
C ALA A 224 9.14 1.81 13.01
N GLN A 225 8.30 1.91 14.04
CA GLN A 225 8.36 1.03 15.21
C GLN A 225 8.02 -0.42 14.85
N ALA A 226 6.97 -0.61 14.04
CA ALA A 226 6.55 -1.93 13.56
C ALA A 226 7.60 -2.55 12.63
N ILE A 227 8.20 -1.75 11.75
CA ILE A 227 9.22 -2.19 10.79
C ILE A 227 10.46 -2.68 11.52
N CYS A 228 10.99 -1.93 12.49
CA CYS A 228 12.14 -2.41 13.25
C CYS A 228 11.80 -3.69 14.02
N SER A 229 10.60 -3.77 14.59
CA SER A 229 10.13 -4.98 15.29
C SER A 229 10.07 -6.21 14.37
N ALA A 230 9.71 -6.04 13.09
CA ALA A 230 9.70 -7.12 12.11
C ALA A 230 11.10 -7.71 11.85
N TYR A 231 12.15 -6.92 12.05
CA TYR A 231 13.54 -7.38 11.99
C TYR A 231 14.10 -7.86 13.34
N GLY A 232 13.25 -7.97 14.38
CA GLY A 232 13.70 -8.27 15.74
C GLY A 232 14.55 -7.15 16.35
N ALA A 233 14.42 -5.93 15.84
CA ALA A 233 15.15 -4.73 16.23
C ALA A 233 14.20 -3.71 16.90
N LYS A 234 14.77 -2.63 17.46
CA LYS A 234 14.02 -1.47 17.94
C LYS A 234 14.31 -0.26 17.08
N ILE A 235 13.43 0.74 17.11
CA ILE A 235 13.76 2.04 16.51
C ILE A 235 15.01 2.61 17.20
N ALA A 236 15.97 3.10 16.42
CA ALA A 236 17.24 3.55 16.95
C ALA A 236 17.09 4.90 17.66
N ASN A 237 17.73 5.07 18.81
CA ASN A 237 17.81 6.36 19.50
C ASN A 237 18.98 7.21 18.99
N TYR A 238 19.08 8.45 19.48
CA TYR A 238 20.12 9.38 19.06
C TYR A 238 21.53 8.84 19.35
N GLU A 239 21.75 8.29 20.55
CA GLU A 239 23.06 7.80 20.98
C GLU A 239 23.56 6.65 20.11
N GLN A 240 22.67 5.74 19.70
CA GLN A 240 22.99 4.63 18.79
C GLN A 240 23.36 5.13 17.39
N ILE A 241 22.66 6.16 16.89
CA ILE A 241 22.95 6.76 15.58
C ILE A 241 24.26 7.55 15.63
N GLU A 242 24.54 8.24 16.74
CA GLU A 242 25.81 8.92 16.97
C GLU A 242 26.96 7.90 17.06
N ASP A 243 26.76 6.76 17.72
CA ASP A 243 27.74 5.67 17.76
C ASP A 243 28.00 5.10 16.36
N ALA A 244 26.95 4.87 15.57
CA ALA A 244 27.08 4.44 14.19
C ALA A 244 27.90 5.45 13.36
N TYR A 245 27.67 6.75 13.53
CA TYR A 245 28.47 7.81 12.90
C TYR A 245 29.95 7.75 13.31
N LYS A 246 30.25 7.58 14.60
CA LYS A 246 31.63 7.46 15.10
C LYS A 246 32.36 6.26 14.50
N HIS A 247 31.62 5.21 14.14
CA HIS A 247 32.13 4.02 13.46
C HIS A 247 32.06 4.08 11.92
N GLY A 248 31.84 5.27 11.34
CA GLY A 248 31.87 5.48 9.90
C GLY A 248 30.52 5.32 9.19
N GLY A 249 29.43 5.15 9.92
CA GLY A 249 28.08 5.09 9.36
C GLY A 249 27.71 6.36 8.60
N GLU A 250 27.20 6.18 7.38
CA GLU A 250 26.64 7.23 6.52
C GLU A 250 25.59 6.67 5.58
N TRP A 251 24.47 7.37 5.42
CA TRP A 251 23.41 6.97 4.48
C TRP A 251 22.68 8.13 3.82
N CYS A 252 22.88 9.39 4.28
CA CYS A 252 22.41 10.60 3.57
C CYS A 252 20.90 10.64 3.26
N ASN A 253 20.06 9.92 4.02
CA ASN A 253 18.60 10.01 3.94
C ASN A 253 17.97 10.04 5.33
N TYR A 254 16.92 10.84 5.50
CA TYR A 254 16.16 10.88 6.75
C TYR A 254 15.61 9.49 7.10
N GLY A 255 15.85 9.07 8.34
CA GLY A 255 15.26 7.87 8.92
C GLY A 255 14.58 8.18 10.24
N TRP A 256 13.33 7.76 10.40
CA TRP A 256 12.64 7.81 11.69
C TRP A 256 13.45 7.11 12.77
N SER A 257 13.61 7.79 13.90
CA SER A 257 14.43 7.46 15.07
C SER A 257 13.61 7.76 16.32
N ASP A 258 13.99 7.20 17.47
CA ASP A 258 13.27 7.35 18.73
C ASP A 258 13.01 8.83 19.09
N GLY A 259 11.89 9.10 19.77
CA GLY A 259 11.47 10.46 20.10
C GLY A 259 10.91 11.26 18.92
N GLN A 260 10.38 10.60 17.89
CA GLN A 260 9.82 11.23 16.68
C GLN A 260 10.83 12.16 15.97
N MET A 261 12.10 11.75 15.99
CA MET A 261 13.16 12.40 15.24
C MET A 261 13.35 11.70 13.90
N ALA A 262 13.69 12.45 12.86
CA ALA A 262 14.21 11.87 11.63
C ALA A 262 15.68 12.26 11.49
N LEU A 263 16.58 11.29 11.58
CA LEU A 263 18.02 11.52 11.70
C LEU A 263 18.81 10.80 10.62
N PHE A 264 19.96 11.38 10.24
CA PHE A 264 20.93 10.73 9.37
C PHE A 264 22.36 11.23 9.62
N PRO A 265 23.36 10.33 9.64
CA PRO A 265 24.75 10.67 9.78
C PRO A 265 25.41 11.02 8.43
N THR A 266 26.40 11.91 8.46
CA THR A 266 27.21 12.26 7.30
C THR A 266 28.67 12.45 7.70
N GLN A 267 29.56 11.70 7.06
CA GLN A 267 31.00 11.74 7.32
C GLN A 267 31.62 13.04 6.82
N LYS A 268 32.66 13.51 7.54
CA LYS A 268 33.36 14.75 7.21
C LYS A 268 34.01 14.68 5.83
N SER A 269 34.62 13.54 5.49
CA SER A 269 35.21 13.26 4.18
C SER A 269 34.20 13.41 3.03
N THR A 270 33.02 12.81 3.18
CA THR A 270 31.92 12.89 2.20
C THR A 270 31.47 14.34 2.03
N TRP A 271 31.26 15.06 3.13
CA TRP A 271 30.88 16.47 3.08
C TRP A 271 31.96 17.34 2.41
N ASP A 272 33.24 17.15 2.72
CA ASP A 272 34.36 17.89 2.12
C ASP A 272 34.47 17.64 0.61
N ALA A 273 34.15 16.42 0.14
CA ALA A 273 34.06 16.11 -1.27
C ALA A 273 32.90 16.86 -1.96
N LEU A 274 31.72 16.89 -1.31
CA LEU A 274 30.54 17.60 -1.82
C LEU A 274 30.75 19.11 -1.91
N GLN A 275 31.59 19.71 -1.06
CA GLN A 275 31.90 21.15 -1.14
C GLN A 275 32.67 21.53 -2.41
N LYS A 276 33.33 20.57 -3.08
CA LYS A 276 34.09 20.81 -4.32
C LYS A 276 33.19 20.81 -5.56
N THR A 277 31.92 20.43 -5.41
CA THR A 277 30.93 20.32 -6.50
C THR A 277 29.86 21.40 -6.36
N THR A 278 29.81 22.34 -7.30
CA THR A 278 28.96 23.55 -7.24
C THR A 278 27.48 23.24 -7.01
N ASP A 279 26.96 22.19 -7.65
CA ASP A 279 25.53 21.85 -7.65
C ASP A 279 25.13 20.87 -6.54
N GLN A 280 26.09 20.34 -5.79
CA GLN A 280 25.88 19.24 -4.85
C GLN A 280 26.36 19.56 -3.43
N LYS A 281 26.89 20.76 -3.19
CA LYS A 281 27.40 21.26 -1.89
C LYS A 281 26.42 21.15 -0.72
N ASN A 282 25.11 21.13 -1.00
CA ASN A 282 24.04 21.06 0.01
C ASN A 282 23.49 19.64 0.20
N ASN A 283 24.00 18.65 -0.55
CA ASN A 283 23.59 17.26 -0.36
C ASN A 283 24.12 16.74 0.98
N CYS A 284 23.41 15.79 1.58
CA CYS A 284 23.82 15.14 2.82
C CYS A 284 24.03 16.08 4.02
N GLY A 285 23.46 17.28 4.02
CA GLY A 285 23.50 18.17 5.18
C GLY A 285 24.93 18.61 5.58
N ARG A 286 25.25 18.53 6.87
CA ARG A 286 26.55 18.91 7.46
C ARG A 286 27.25 17.69 8.09
N PRO A 287 28.56 17.75 8.39
CA PRO A 287 29.24 16.67 9.11
C PRO A 287 28.56 16.40 10.46
N GLY A 288 28.41 15.13 10.81
CA GLY A 288 27.77 14.68 12.06
C GLY A 288 26.34 14.16 11.87
N ILE A 289 25.55 14.21 12.93
CA ILE A 289 24.13 13.80 12.92
C ILE A 289 23.25 14.96 12.49
N ASN A 290 22.51 14.76 11.41
CA ASN A 290 21.59 15.73 10.83
C ASN A 290 20.14 15.36 11.13
N GLY A 291 19.26 16.34 10.98
CA GLY A 291 17.83 16.20 11.24
C GLY A 291 17.43 16.65 12.64
N GLY A 292 16.31 16.14 13.13
CA GLY A 292 15.73 16.54 14.42
C GLY A 292 14.28 16.08 14.57
N TYR A 293 13.58 16.67 15.52
CA TYR A 293 12.15 16.42 15.77
C TYR A 293 11.28 16.97 14.64
N PHE A 294 10.32 16.17 14.18
CA PHE A 294 9.30 16.59 13.21
C PHE A 294 7.93 16.51 13.84
N ALA A 295 7.20 17.63 13.94
CA ALA A 295 5.89 17.66 14.61
C ALA A 295 4.81 16.79 13.94
N ASN A 296 4.91 16.59 12.62
CA ASN A 296 3.97 15.76 11.87
C ASN A 296 4.51 14.31 11.79
N PRO A 297 3.92 13.33 12.51
CA PRO A 297 4.37 11.95 12.48
C PRO A 297 4.05 11.22 11.17
N TYR A 298 3.18 11.80 10.33
CA TYR A 298 2.73 11.20 9.08
C TYR A 298 3.65 11.48 7.88
N ILE A 299 4.75 12.22 8.07
CA ILE A 299 5.75 12.42 7.02
C ILE A 299 6.38 11.08 6.65
N LYS A 300 6.59 10.85 5.35
CA LYS A 300 7.20 9.61 4.86
C LYS A 300 8.72 9.75 4.78
N PHE A 301 9.41 9.03 5.64
CA PHE A 301 10.86 8.93 5.70
C PHE A 301 11.30 7.46 5.72
N GLY A 302 12.61 7.24 5.66
CA GLY A 302 13.20 5.94 5.92
C GLY A 302 13.05 5.58 7.40
N VAL A 303 13.73 4.52 7.83
CA VAL A 303 13.70 4.07 9.22
C VAL A 303 15.11 3.72 9.69
N ASN A 304 15.50 4.21 10.87
CA ASN A 304 16.71 3.79 11.55
C ASN A 304 16.33 2.74 12.60
N CYS A 305 16.83 1.52 12.43
CA CYS A 305 16.63 0.43 13.38
C CYS A 305 17.94 0.09 14.08
N TYR A 306 17.85 -0.38 15.32
CA TYR A 306 18.96 -0.86 16.12
C TYR A 306 18.71 -2.31 16.55
N GLY A 307 19.60 -3.20 16.15
CA GLY A 307 19.53 -4.63 16.43
C GLY A 307 20.42 -5.43 15.48
N LYS A 308 20.19 -6.73 15.38
CA LYS A 308 20.92 -7.58 14.43
C LYS A 308 20.51 -7.25 13.01
N LYS A 309 21.43 -6.66 12.26
CA LYS A 309 21.19 -6.32 10.86
C LYS A 309 20.95 -7.58 10.03
N PRO A 310 19.89 -7.63 9.20
CA PRO A 310 19.63 -8.76 8.33
C PRO A 310 20.80 -9.03 7.37
N ALA A 311 20.96 -10.29 6.97
CA ALA A 311 21.89 -10.63 5.90
C ALA A 311 21.48 -9.92 4.60
N PRO A 312 22.44 -9.35 3.85
CA PRO A 312 22.11 -8.63 2.62
C PRO A 312 21.57 -9.58 1.55
N SER A 313 20.53 -9.15 0.83
CA SER A 313 20.09 -9.85 -0.38
C SER A 313 21.05 -9.59 -1.55
N GLU A 314 20.94 -10.37 -2.63
CA GLU A 314 21.68 -10.10 -3.87
C GLU A 314 21.43 -8.67 -4.39
N SER A 315 20.20 -8.17 -4.24
CA SER A 315 19.85 -6.81 -4.65
C SER A 315 20.49 -5.73 -3.79
N ASP A 316 20.67 -6.00 -2.49
CA ASP A 316 21.37 -5.09 -1.57
C ASP A 316 22.86 -5.04 -1.90
N LEU A 317 23.47 -6.20 -2.19
CA LEU A 317 24.88 -6.28 -2.60
C LEU A 317 25.12 -5.59 -3.95
N ALA A 318 24.19 -5.74 -4.90
CA ALA A 318 24.25 -5.03 -6.18
C ALA A 318 24.15 -3.51 -5.98
N ARG A 319 23.22 -3.04 -5.14
CA ARG A 319 23.07 -1.60 -4.82
C ARG A 319 24.29 -1.05 -4.10
N MET A 320 24.84 -1.79 -3.13
CA MET A 320 26.06 -1.41 -2.41
C MET A 320 27.24 -1.31 -3.37
N SER A 321 27.42 -2.31 -4.25
CA SER A 321 28.50 -2.32 -5.24
C SER A 321 28.39 -1.17 -6.24
N ALA A 322 27.17 -0.88 -6.71
CA ALA A 322 26.90 0.24 -7.60
C ALA A 322 27.18 1.60 -6.96
N ASN A 323 27.03 1.72 -5.64
CA ASN A 323 27.24 2.97 -4.89
C ASN A 323 28.65 3.13 -4.31
N LYS A 324 29.53 2.13 -4.43
CA LYS A 324 30.85 2.10 -3.78
C LYS A 324 31.73 3.33 -4.09
N ASP A 325 31.67 3.81 -5.34
CA ASP A 325 32.45 4.95 -5.82
C ASP A 325 31.59 6.22 -6.02
N ILE A 326 30.30 6.15 -5.68
CA ILE A 326 29.36 7.25 -5.84
C ILE A 326 29.31 8.04 -4.53
N VAL A 327 30.20 9.03 -4.42
CA VAL A 327 30.20 9.99 -3.30
C VAL A 327 29.02 10.97 -3.42
N VAL A 328 28.41 11.08 -4.60
CA VAL A 328 27.38 12.07 -4.86
C VAL A 328 26.11 11.47 -5.49
N PRO A 329 24.92 11.71 -4.90
CA PRO A 329 23.67 11.35 -5.53
C PRO A 329 23.55 11.94 -6.94
N LYS A 330 23.32 11.08 -7.95
CA LYS A 330 23.13 11.50 -9.34
C LYS A 330 21.97 12.50 -9.44
N THR A 331 22.22 13.64 -10.07
CA THR A 331 21.18 14.65 -10.32
C THR A 331 20.13 14.11 -11.30
N ALA A 332 18.97 14.78 -11.39
CA ALA A 332 17.98 14.44 -12.41
C ALA A 332 18.56 14.54 -13.83
N SER A 333 19.46 15.50 -14.06
CA SER A 333 20.19 15.64 -15.32
C SER A 333 21.12 14.45 -15.57
N ASP A 334 21.87 14.00 -14.56
CA ASP A 334 22.77 12.85 -14.68
C ASP A 334 21.99 11.56 -14.98
N LYS A 335 20.85 11.36 -14.31
CA LYS A 335 19.96 10.21 -14.58
C LYS A 335 19.38 10.26 -15.99
N ALA A 336 18.98 11.44 -16.47
CA ALA A 336 18.48 11.62 -17.83
C ALA A 336 19.58 11.38 -18.87
N LEU A 337 20.80 11.83 -18.60
CA LEU A 337 21.96 11.57 -19.45
C LEU A 337 22.30 10.08 -19.47
N ASP A 338 22.33 9.41 -18.33
CA ASP A 338 22.57 7.97 -18.23
C ASP A 338 21.51 7.17 -19.01
N ALA A 339 20.23 7.52 -18.86
CA ALA A 339 19.15 6.89 -19.62
C ALA A 339 19.34 7.08 -21.13
N LYS A 340 19.78 8.27 -21.56
CA LYS A 340 20.10 8.57 -22.96
C LYS A 340 21.31 7.77 -23.44
N VAL A 341 22.37 7.67 -22.63
CA VAL A 341 23.56 6.85 -22.93
C VAL A 341 23.18 5.37 -23.06
N GLN A 342 22.34 4.85 -22.16
CA GLN A 342 21.87 3.46 -22.23
C GLN A 342 21.00 3.20 -23.46
N PHE A 343 20.12 4.14 -23.82
CA PHE A 343 19.37 4.07 -25.08
C PHE A 343 20.32 3.94 -26.28
N TRP A 344 21.34 4.80 -26.37
CA TRP A 344 22.31 4.75 -27.46
C TRP A 344 23.16 3.48 -27.45
N LYS A 345 23.54 2.96 -26.28
CA LYS A 345 24.25 1.67 -26.16
C LYS A 345 23.41 0.50 -26.66
N ASN A 346 22.15 0.41 -26.22
CA ASN A 346 21.25 -0.67 -26.59
C ASN A 346 20.91 -0.66 -28.09
N ASN A 347 20.93 0.52 -28.71
CA ASN A 347 20.64 0.70 -30.13
C ASN A 347 21.89 0.94 -30.98
N ALA A 348 23.09 0.77 -30.43
CA ALA A 348 24.33 1.15 -31.09
C ALA A 348 24.50 0.48 -32.46
N GLY A 349 24.23 -0.83 -32.55
CA GLY A 349 24.35 -1.57 -33.82
C GLY A 349 23.37 -1.17 -34.92
N ASN A 350 22.25 -0.52 -34.57
CA ASN A 350 21.21 -0.16 -35.53
C ASN A 350 21.17 1.34 -35.83
N LEU A 351 21.50 2.18 -34.85
CA LEU A 351 21.33 3.63 -34.92
C LEU A 351 22.65 4.40 -34.91
N LEU A 352 23.77 3.78 -34.54
CA LEU A 352 25.09 4.42 -34.52
C LEU A 352 25.95 3.82 -35.63
N VAL A 353 26.30 4.67 -36.60
CA VAL A 353 27.25 4.31 -37.67
C VAL A 353 28.54 5.05 -37.41
N LEU A 354 29.60 4.30 -37.11
CA LEU A 354 30.95 4.84 -36.93
C LEU A 354 31.64 4.90 -38.29
N ASN A 355 32.30 6.02 -38.57
CA ASN A 355 33.15 6.15 -39.76
C ASN A 355 34.50 5.46 -39.51
N SER A 356 35.08 4.94 -40.58
CA SER A 356 36.49 4.55 -40.59
C SER A 356 37.38 5.80 -40.42
N PHE A 357 38.55 5.62 -39.79
CA PHE A 357 39.53 6.68 -39.61
C PHE A 357 39.91 7.37 -40.93
N ASP A 358 40.11 6.59 -41.99
CA ASP A 358 40.17 7.09 -43.37
C ASP A 358 39.56 6.09 -44.37
N ARG A 359 39.79 6.28 -45.67
CA ARG A 359 39.23 5.40 -46.72
C ARG A 359 39.88 4.02 -46.80
N LYS A 360 40.93 3.76 -46.02
CA LYS A 360 41.79 2.58 -46.07
C LYS A 360 41.88 1.87 -44.71
N GLN A 361 41.72 2.58 -43.58
CA GLN A 361 41.85 2.00 -42.24
C GLN A 361 40.72 2.42 -41.29
N TRP A 362 40.34 1.50 -40.41
CA TRP A 362 39.24 1.67 -39.45
C TRP A 362 39.61 2.55 -38.26
N SER A 363 40.84 2.43 -37.76
CA SER A 363 41.39 3.10 -36.58
C SER A 363 42.74 3.73 -36.93
N GLU A 364 43.13 4.80 -36.21
CA GLU A 364 44.49 5.39 -36.28
C GLU A 364 45.57 4.48 -35.67
N TYR A 365 45.14 3.53 -34.84
CA TYR A 365 45.97 2.58 -34.09
C TYR A 365 45.68 1.14 -34.46
#